data_AF-A0A1F0P5L1-F1
#
_entry.id   AF-A0A1F0P5L1-F1
#
_cell.length_a   1.000
_cell.length_b   1.000
_cell.length_c   1.000
_cell.angle_alpha   90.00
_cell.angle_beta   90.00
_cell.angle_gamma   90.00
#
_symmetry.space_group_name_H-M   'P 1'
#
loop_
_entity.id
_entity.type
_entity.pdbx_description
1 polymer ?
#
loop_
_entity_poly.entity_id
_entity_poly.type
_entity_poly.pdbx_seq_one_letter_code
_entity_poly.pdbx_strand_id
1 'polypeptide(L)'
;MESTTYYVWAALVIVLGIVVVVLGVWYNVNYGKFKPKFEFFSDGSARMIFFGVSERYRKQMERFNAEYKVGQTVTYHDRVYVIEEIKPIDAFDDKYLGQRHGLAAYLKEV
;
A
#
# COMPACT_ATOMS: atom_id res chain seq x y z
N MET A 1 41.01 26.01 7.74
CA MET A 1 40.30 25.99 6.44
C MET A 1 39.75 24.60 6.10
N GLU A 2 40.33 23.51 6.62
CA GLU A 2 39.87 22.13 6.35
C GLU A 2 38.61 21.71 7.12
N SER A 3 38.45 22.14 8.38
CA SER A 3 37.29 21.77 9.21
C SER A 3 35.97 22.35 8.67
N THR A 4 35.96 23.63 8.28
CA THR A 4 34.77 24.29 7.71
C THR A 4 34.31 23.62 6.42
N THR A 5 35.24 23.26 5.54
CA THR A 5 34.93 22.54 4.29
C THR A 5 34.36 21.15 4.55
N TYR A 6 34.90 20.42 5.54
CA TYR A 6 34.35 19.11 5.95
C TYR A 6 32.91 19.21 6.46
N TYR A 7 32.60 20.21 7.30
CA TYR A 7 31.23 20.42 7.79
C TYR A 7 30.24 20.79 6.67
N VAL A 8 30.68 21.57 5.67
CA VAL A 8 29.84 21.89 4.50
C VAL A 8 29.55 20.63 3.67
N TRP A 9 30.56 19.78 3.41
CA TRP A 9 30.35 18.52 2.71
C TRP A 9 29.45 17.56 3.50
N ALA A 10 29.64 17.46 4.81
CA ALA A 10 28.77 16.64 5.67
C ALA A 10 27.31 17.12 5.62
N ALA A 11 27.08 18.44 5.70
CA ALA A 11 25.75 19.01 5.59
C ALA A 11 25.11 18.72 4.22
N LEU A 12 25.87 18.84 3.13
CA LEU A 12 25.40 18.52 1.78
C LEU A 12 24.98 17.06 1.64
N VAL A 13 25.77 16.12 2.19
CA VAL A 13 25.44 14.69 2.16
C VAL A 13 24.15 14.40 2.93
N ILE A 14 23.97 15.03 4.10
CA ILE A 14 22.74 14.89 4.90
C ILE A 14 21.53 15.42 4.12
N VAL A 15 21.63 16.61 3.53
CA VAL A 15 20.55 17.21 2.75
C VAL A 15 20.19 16.34 1.54
N LEU A 16 21.18 15.86 0.79
CA LEU A 16 20.95 14.95 -0.33
C LEU A 16 20.29 13.65 0.12
N GLY A 17 20.72 13.08 1.24
CA GLY A 17 20.10 11.90 1.84
C GLY A 17 18.62 12.12 2.15
N ILE A 18 18.27 13.26 2.77
CA ILE A 18 16.87 13.61 3.06
C ILE A 18 16.06 13.73 1.77
N VAL A 19 16.58 14.41 0.74
CA VAL A 19 15.90 14.57 -0.55
C VAL A 19 15.60 13.20 -1.19
N VAL A 20 16.57 12.27 -1.17
CA VAL A 20 16.37 10.92 -1.72
C VAL A 20 15.28 10.17 -0.96
N VAL A 21 15.25 10.25 0.37
CA VAL A 21 14.21 9.61 1.19
C VAL A 21 12.83 10.20 0.87
N VAL A 22 12.72 11.54 0.80
CA VAL A 22 11.45 12.23 0.49
C VAL A 22 10.95 11.84 -0.90
N LEU A 23 11.82 11.83 -1.91
CA LEU A 23 11.46 11.42 -3.28
C LEU A 23 11.07 9.95 -3.34
N GLY A 24 11.77 9.07 -2.62
CA GLY A 24 11.43 7.65 -2.55
C GLY A 24 10.06 7.39 -1.93
N VAL A 25 9.74 8.08 -0.82
CA VAL A 25 8.41 8.01 -0.19
C VAL A 25 7.34 8.56 -1.14
N TRP A 26 7.57 9.72 -1.75
CA TRP A 26 6.65 10.34 -2.69
C TRP A 26 6.38 9.43 -3.91
N TYR A 27 7.42 8.82 -4.47
CA TYR A 27 7.28 7.91 -5.60
C TYR A 27 6.48 6.66 -5.22
N ASN A 28 6.77 6.07 -4.06
CA ASN A 28 6.05 4.89 -3.58
C ASN A 28 4.55 5.18 -3.37
N VAL A 29 4.20 6.37 -2.84
CA VAL A 29 2.80 6.77 -2.66
C VAL A 29 2.09 7.03 -4.01
N ASN A 30 2.75 7.71 -4.95
CA ASN A 30 2.10 8.13 -6.20
C ASN A 30 2.14 7.10 -7.34
N TYR A 31 3.14 6.22 -7.35
CA TYR A 31 3.38 5.26 -8.45
C TYR A 31 3.54 3.82 -7.98
N GLY A 32 3.57 3.56 -6.67
CA GLY A 32 3.61 2.21 -6.14
C GLY A 32 2.44 1.38 -6.68
N LYS A 33 2.72 0.14 -7.07
CA LYS A 33 1.70 -0.85 -7.41
C LYS A 33 1.06 -1.36 -6.12
N PHE A 34 -0.27 -1.50 -6.12
CA PHE A 34 -0.96 -2.16 -5.02
C PHE A 34 -0.60 -3.65 -5.04
N LYS A 35 -0.08 -4.15 -3.91
CA LYS A 35 0.25 -5.57 -3.73
C LYS A 35 -0.67 -6.13 -2.64
N PRO A 36 -1.89 -6.57 -2.99
CA PRO A 36 -2.81 -7.12 -2.02
C PRO A 36 -2.32 -8.47 -1.47
N LYS A 37 -2.56 -8.71 -0.18
CA LYS A 37 -2.48 -10.04 0.44
C LYS A 37 -3.85 -10.70 0.30
N PHE A 38 -3.91 -11.90 -0.27
CA PHE A 38 -5.14 -12.67 -0.33
C PHE A 38 -5.26 -13.55 0.91
N GLU A 39 -6.41 -13.53 1.54
CA GLU A 39 -6.79 -14.45 2.62
C GLU A 39 -8.06 -15.18 2.21
N PHE A 40 -8.05 -16.50 2.39
CA PHE A 40 -9.17 -17.37 2.06
C PHE A 40 -9.84 -17.82 3.34
N PHE A 41 -11.15 -17.77 3.35
CA PHE A 41 -11.97 -18.26 4.44
C PHE A 41 -12.45 -19.67 4.15
N SER A 42 -12.79 -20.39 5.21
CA SER A 42 -13.26 -21.78 5.11
C SER A 42 -14.62 -21.93 4.41
N ASP A 43 -15.36 -20.84 4.26
CA ASP A 43 -16.66 -20.76 3.59
C ASP A 43 -16.54 -20.55 2.06
N GLY A 44 -15.31 -20.47 1.54
CA GLY A 44 -15.05 -20.21 0.11
C GLY A 44 -15.02 -18.73 -0.25
N SER A 45 -15.35 -17.83 0.69
CA SER A 45 -15.12 -16.40 0.49
C SER A 45 -13.62 -16.08 0.60
N ALA A 46 -13.22 -14.95 0.02
CA ALA A 46 -11.85 -14.46 0.13
C ALA A 46 -11.85 -12.99 0.50
N ARG A 47 -10.70 -12.46 0.92
CA ARG A 47 -10.49 -11.02 1.01
C ARG A 47 -9.11 -10.64 0.51
N MET A 48 -9.03 -9.47 -0.10
CA MET A 48 -7.80 -8.81 -0.50
C MET A 48 -7.48 -7.70 0.48
N ILE A 49 -6.35 -7.80 1.18
CA ILE A 49 -5.89 -6.80 2.14
C ILE A 49 -4.82 -5.94 1.50
N PHE A 50 -5.05 -4.63 1.47
CA PHE A 50 -4.17 -3.61 0.94
C PHE A 50 -3.54 -2.82 2.09
N PHE A 51 -2.39 -3.29 2.56
CA PHE A 51 -1.66 -2.65 3.64
C PHE A 51 -1.06 -1.30 3.22
N GLY A 52 -1.19 -0.29 4.09
CA GLY A 52 -0.65 1.04 3.83
C GLY A 52 -1.43 1.86 2.80
N VAL A 53 -2.61 1.38 2.40
CA VAL A 53 -3.61 2.21 1.72
C VAL A 53 -4.47 2.87 2.78
N SER A 54 -4.52 4.20 2.77
CA SER A 54 -5.28 4.96 3.77
C SER A 54 -6.06 6.09 3.12
N GLU A 55 -7.27 6.33 3.62
CA GLU A 55 -8.13 7.46 3.24
C GLU A 55 -7.46 8.83 3.45
N ARG A 56 -6.42 8.89 4.30
CA ARG A 56 -5.63 10.11 4.51
C ARG A 56 -4.92 10.59 3.25
N TYR A 57 -4.61 9.69 2.31
CA TYR A 57 -3.89 10.02 1.07
C TYR A 57 -4.84 10.05 -0.12
N ARG A 58 -5.45 11.21 -0.38
CA ARG A 58 -6.44 11.41 -1.44
C ARG A 58 -6.04 10.84 -2.81
N LYS A 59 -4.82 11.12 -3.29
CA LYS A 59 -4.33 10.60 -4.59
C LYS A 59 -4.19 9.08 -4.62
N GLN A 60 -3.76 8.47 -3.51
CA GLN A 60 -3.65 7.02 -3.39
C GLN A 60 -5.05 6.40 -3.44
N MET A 61 -6.03 7.02 -2.78
CA MET A 61 -7.41 6.57 -2.77
C MET A 61 -8.09 6.72 -4.13
N GLU A 62 -7.84 7.81 -4.85
CA GLU A 62 -8.33 8.01 -6.22
C GLU A 62 -7.82 6.92 -7.17
N ARG A 63 -6.53 6.55 -7.06
CA ARG A 63 -5.96 5.42 -7.83
C ARG A 63 -6.55 4.09 -7.41
N PHE A 64 -6.69 3.86 -6.11
CA PHE A 64 -7.26 2.64 -5.57
C PHE A 64 -8.70 2.44 -6.06
N ASN A 65 -9.54 3.47 -5.95
CA ASN A 65 -10.93 3.46 -6.42
C ASN A 65 -11.05 3.38 -7.95
N ALA A 66 -10.01 3.74 -8.70
CA ALA A 66 -9.97 3.55 -10.14
C ALA A 66 -9.68 2.09 -10.53
N GLU A 67 -8.84 1.40 -9.74
CA GLU A 67 -8.37 0.04 -10.02
C GLU A 67 -9.26 -1.05 -9.39
N TYR A 68 -9.84 -0.76 -8.22
CA TYR A 68 -10.68 -1.68 -7.45
C TYR A 68 -12.02 -1.00 -7.11
N LYS A 69 -13.11 -1.58 -7.62
CA LYS A 69 -14.48 -1.11 -7.37
C LYS A 69 -15.37 -2.24 -6.91
N VAL A 70 -16.34 -1.92 -6.06
CA VAL A 70 -17.44 -2.84 -5.72
C VAL A 70 -18.17 -3.24 -7.02
N GLY A 71 -18.46 -4.52 -7.18
CA GLY A 71 -19.05 -5.12 -8.36
C GLY A 71 -18.05 -5.51 -9.46
N GLN A 72 -16.77 -5.16 -9.31
CA GLN A 72 -15.72 -5.57 -10.26
C GLN A 72 -15.34 -7.04 -10.03
N THR A 73 -15.11 -7.76 -11.12
CA THR A 73 -14.61 -9.13 -11.10
C THR A 73 -13.09 -9.17 -10.98
N VAL A 74 -12.58 -10.08 -10.17
CA VAL A 74 -11.16 -10.35 -9.96
C VAL A 74 -10.92 -11.84 -10.16
N THR A 75 -10.03 -12.18 -11.09
CA THR A 75 -9.62 -13.58 -11.31
C THR A 75 -8.37 -13.88 -10.49
N TYR A 76 -8.42 -14.94 -9.69
CA TYR A 76 -7.28 -15.39 -8.89
C TYR A 76 -7.28 -16.91 -8.72
N HIS A 77 -6.15 -17.57 -9.00
CA HIS A 77 -6.02 -19.04 -9.03
C HIS A 77 -7.16 -19.74 -9.78
N ASP A 78 -7.42 -19.30 -11.02
CA ASP A 78 -8.45 -19.85 -11.91
C ASP A 78 -9.90 -19.74 -11.41
N ARG A 79 -10.12 -19.03 -10.29
CA ARG A 79 -11.45 -18.70 -9.76
C ARG A 79 -11.78 -17.25 -10.02
N VAL A 80 -13.06 -16.98 -10.24
CA VAL A 80 -13.59 -15.63 -10.45
C VAL A 80 -14.31 -15.20 -9.19
N TYR A 81 -13.91 -14.05 -8.66
CA TYR A 81 -14.54 -13.41 -7.53
C TYR A 81 -15.14 -12.07 -7.93
N VAL A 82 -16.18 -11.64 -7.24
CA VAL A 82 -16.70 -10.27 -7.28
C VAL A 82 -16.37 -9.57 -5.98
N ILE A 83 -15.90 -8.33 -6.08
CA ILE A 83 -15.72 -7.45 -4.92
C ILE A 83 -17.12 -7.04 -4.42
N GLU A 84 -17.55 -7.58 -3.29
CA GLU A 84 -18.83 -7.22 -2.68
C GLU A 84 -18.72 -5.93 -1.86
N GLU A 85 -17.60 -5.75 -1.16
CA GLU A 85 -17.46 -4.66 -0.22
C GLU A 85 -15.99 -4.26 -0.03
N ILE A 86 -15.73 -2.97 0.18
CA ILE A 86 -14.42 -2.44 0.54
C ILE A 86 -14.55 -1.65 1.84
N LYS A 87 -13.78 -2.04 2.87
CA LYS A 87 -13.80 -1.40 4.19
C LYS A 87 -12.40 -1.23 4.78
N PRO A 88 -12.17 -0.22 5.63
CA PRO A 88 -10.94 -0.12 6.41
C PRO A 88 -10.79 -1.31 7.35
N ILE A 89 -9.55 -1.75 7.54
CA ILE A 89 -9.20 -2.85 8.44
C ILE A 89 -7.88 -2.57 9.15
N ASP A 90 -7.79 -3.04 10.39
CA ASP A 90 -6.53 -3.23 11.09
C ASP A 90 -6.20 -4.72 11.09
N ALA A 91 -5.17 -5.11 10.33
CA ALA A 91 -4.74 -6.50 10.21
C ALA A 91 -3.25 -6.63 10.53
N PHE A 92 -2.84 -7.83 10.94
CA PHE A 92 -1.44 -8.12 11.21
C PHE A 92 -0.68 -8.26 9.88
N ASP A 93 0.39 -7.48 9.71
CA ASP A 93 1.26 -7.52 8.55
C ASP A 93 2.53 -8.30 8.93
N ASP A 94 2.58 -9.58 8.52
CA ASP A 94 3.70 -10.50 8.83
C ASP A 94 5.07 -9.93 8.43
N LYS A 95 5.10 -9.08 7.39
CA LYS A 95 6.34 -8.44 6.91
C LYS A 95 6.90 -7.43 7.91
N TYR A 96 6.04 -6.78 8.68
CA TYR A 96 6.42 -5.73 9.64
C TYR A 96 6.18 -6.15 11.10
N LEU A 97 5.75 -7.40 11.32
CA LEU A 97 5.52 -7.99 12.65
C LEU A 97 4.64 -7.11 13.54
N GLY A 98 3.58 -6.51 12.97
CA GLY A 98 2.72 -5.59 13.69
C GLY A 98 1.36 -5.37 13.04
N GLN A 99 0.44 -4.78 13.81
CA GLN A 99 -0.84 -4.31 13.27
C GLN A 99 -0.60 -3.13 12.33
N ARG A 100 -1.29 -3.17 11.19
CA ARG A 100 -1.17 -2.14 10.18
C ARG A 100 -2.52 -1.84 9.57
N HIS A 101 -2.82 -0.54 9.50
CA HIS A 101 -4.03 -0.04 8.88
C HIS A 101 -3.98 -0.24 7.36
N GLY A 102 -5.11 -0.61 6.78
CA GLY A 102 -5.26 -0.82 5.34
C GLY A 102 -6.72 -0.84 4.92
N LEU A 103 -6.95 -1.25 3.68
CA LEU A 103 -8.27 -1.56 3.15
C LEU A 103 -8.40 -3.06 2.91
N ALA A 104 -9.55 -3.62 3.26
CA ALA A 104 -9.94 -4.96 2.86
C ALA A 104 -11.03 -4.88 1.79
N ALA A 105 -10.81 -5.54 0.65
CA ALA A 105 -11.85 -5.84 -0.31
C ALA A 105 -12.34 -7.28 -0.08
N TYR A 106 -13.60 -7.43 0.30
CA TYR A 106 -14.24 -8.73 0.51
C TYR A 106 -14.72 -9.27 -0.83
N LEU A 107 -14.38 -10.52 -1.09
CA LEU A 107 -14.56 -11.22 -2.34
C LEU A 107 -15.53 -12.38 -2.15
N LYS A 108 -16.45 -12.51 -3.09
CA LYS A 108 -17.35 -13.65 -3.20
C LYS A 108 -17.13 -14.37 -4.52
N GLU A 109 -17.01 -15.69 -4.45
CA GLU A 109 -16.89 -16.54 -5.64
C GLU A 109 -18.18 -16.47 -6.47
N VAL A 110 -18.03 -16.36 -7.79
CA VAL A 110 -19.14 -16.24 -8.77
C VAL A 110 -19.64 -17.61 -9.20
#